data_AF-A0AAN7ADL4-F1
#
_entry.id   AF-A0AAN7ADL4-F1
#
_cell.length_a   1.000
_cell.length_b   1.000
_cell.length_c   1.000
_cell.angle_alpha   90.00
_cell.angle_beta   90.00
_cell.angle_gamma   90.00
#
_symmetry.space_group_name_H-M   'P 1'
#
loop_
_entity.id
_entity.type
_entity.pdbx_description
1 polymer ?
#
loop_
_entity_poly.entity_id
_entity_poly.type
_entity_poly.pdbx_seq_one_letter_code
_entity_poly.pdbx_strand_id
1 'polypeptide(L)'
;MSKPEALRSNLDLVTIADEYINFLISQRDPDAWLTAWRLYCHLFVDGIHSPVGMVHPNVVEAIRHLSGWKILDSEEAASSVNSITVLGDDEPSRSKIVANTLAHLRDANKFGILSRWRNEVEPVYGPDTTVLFSVERAAASVFGIVHIWISTRSQTTANYAGMLDNTMAGGYRTGEDPIQTVIREAEEEASMPADLVRLRARSCGTISNFHYIDKYVKGEKYLAQTEVEYLYEVETPPDFVEISCRLHRTLEFPTMRGS
;
A
#
# COMPACT_ATOMS: atom_id res chain seq x y z
N MET A 1 -34.68 -16.05 -0.09
CA MET A 1 -34.01 -15.90 -1.39
C MET A 1 -33.35 -14.54 -1.41
N SER A 2 -32.02 -14.47 -1.34
CA SER A 2 -31.27 -13.23 -1.55
C SER A 2 -31.51 -12.75 -2.99
N LYS A 3 -31.73 -11.44 -3.18
CA LYS A 3 -31.76 -10.85 -4.52
C LYS A 3 -30.43 -11.16 -5.24
N PRO A 4 -30.43 -11.44 -6.55
CA PRO A 4 -29.19 -11.50 -7.30
C PRO A 4 -28.48 -10.15 -7.17
N GLU A 5 -27.21 -10.16 -6.75
CA GLU A 5 -26.38 -8.96 -6.79
C GLU A 5 -26.37 -8.44 -8.23
N ALA A 6 -26.67 -7.16 -8.41
CA ALA A 6 -26.60 -6.53 -9.71
C ALA A 6 -25.18 -6.68 -10.26
N LEU A 7 -25.06 -7.09 -11.52
CA LEU A 7 -23.79 -7.10 -12.24
C LEU A 7 -23.19 -5.70 -12.20
N ARG A 8 -22.05 -5.57 -11.52
CA ARG A 8 -21.29 -4.33 -11.43
C ARG A 8 -20.62 -4.07 -12.78
N SER A 9 -20.67 -2.85 -13.27
CA SER A 9 -19.92 -2.43 -14.45
C SER A 9 -18.42 -2.31 -14.12
N ASN A 10 -17.56 -2.28 -15.15
CA ASN A 10 -16.13 -2.02 -14.93
C ASN A 10 -15.90 -0.65 -14.27
N LEU A 11 -16.76 0.34 -14.54
CA LEU A 11 -16.71 1.64 -13.88
C LEU A 11 -17.08 1.55 -12.40
N ASP A 12 -18.03 0.68 -12.04
CA ASP A 12 -18.35 0.42 -10.63
C ASP A 12 -17.17 -0.26 -9.92
N LEU A 13 -16.47 -1.18 -10.59
CA LEU A 13 -15.28 -1.83 -10.02
C LEU A 13 -14.11 -0.85 -9.82
N VAL A 14 -13.87 0.04 -10.79
CA VAL A 14 -12.88 1.11 -10.67
C VAL A 14 -13.28 2.10 -9.57
N THR A 15 -14.55 2.49 -9.51
CA THR A 15 -15.05 3.39 -8.45
C THR A 15 -14.91 2.76 -7.07
N ILE A 16 -15.22 1.47 -6.94
CA ILE A 16 -15.02 0.73 -5.69
C ILE A 16 -13.53 0.69 -5.33
N ALA A 17 -12.62 0.38 -6.26
CA ALA A 17 -11.18 0.39 -5.99
C ALA A 17 -10.70 1.80 -5.59
N ASP A 18 -11.17 2.83 -6.29
CA ASP A 18 -10.86 4.23 -6.02
C ASP A 18 -11.40 4.70 -4.67
N GLU A 19 -12.58 4.25 -4.22
CA GLU A 19 -13.12 4.58 -2.89
C GLU A 19 -12.16 4.17 -1.76
N TYR A 20 -11.47 3.02 -1.89
CA TYR A 20 -10.48 2.56 -0.92
C TYR A 20 -9.12 3.29 -1.05
N ILE A 21 -8.72 3.64 -2.28
CA ILE A 21 -7.43 4.28 -2.56
C ILE A 21 -7.47 5.80 -2.29
N ASN A 22 -8.62 6.45 -2.50
CA ASN A 22 -8.81 7.89 -2.29
C ASN A 22 -8.53 8.33 -0.84
N PHE A 23 -8.73 7.43 0.13
CA PHE A 23 -8.42 7.68 1.54
C PHE A 23 -6.93 8.00 1.80
N LEU A 24 -6.03 7.58 0.90
CA LEU A 24 -4.58 7.69 1.05
C LEU A 24 -3.94 8.82 0.24
N ILE A 25 -4.71 9.57 -0.57
CA ILE A 25 -4.16 10.61 -1.47
C ILE A 25 -4.40 12.02 -0.92
N SER A 26 -3.36 12.60 -0.31
CA SER A 26 -3.41 13.97 0.25
C SER A 26 -3.67 15.08 -0.77
N GLN A 27 -3.43 14.84 -2.06
CA GLN A 27 -3.52 15.88 -3.09
C GLN A 27 -4.89 16.01 -3.78
N ARG A 28 -5.75 14.98 -3.68
CA ARG A 28 -7.06 14.97 -4.37
C ARG A 28 -8.16 15.58 -3.50
N ASP A 29 -8.16 15.24 -2.22
CA ASP A 29 -9.00 15.83 -1.19
C ASP A 29 -8.17 15.96 0.10
N PRO A 30 -7.38 17.03 0.23
CA PRO A 30 -6.48 17.21 1.37
C PRO A 30 -7.21 17.20 2.71
N ASP A 31 -8.45 17.68 2.76
CA ASP A 31 -9.25 17.76 3.98
C ASP A 31 -9.81 16.39 4.37
N ALA A 32 -10.36 15.63 3.41
CA ALA A 32 -10.79 14.26 3.67
C ALA A 32 -9.61 13.37 4.03
N TRP A 33 -8.47 13.54 3.37
CA TRP A 33 -7.22 12.83 3.69
C TRP A 33 -6.67 13.21 5.06
N LEU A 34 -6.60 14.49 5.42
CA LEU A 34 -6.17 14.93 6.75
C LEU A 34 -7.13 14.41 7.83
N THR A 35 -8.43 14.38 7.55
CA THR A 35 -9.45 13.84 8.45
C THR A 35 -9.23 12.34 8.64
N ALA A 36 -9.16 11.58 7.56
CA ALA A 36 -8.80 10.17 7.50
C ALA A 36 -7.52 9.85 8.30
N TRP A 37 -6.45 10.58 8.00
CA TRP A 37 -5.14 10.44 8.63
C TRP A 37 -5.18 10.71 10.13
N ARG A 38 -5.98 11.68 10.59
CA ARG A 38 -6.17 12.01 12.01
C ARG A 38 -7.12 11.06 12.75
N LEU A 39 -8.05 10.43 12.04
CA LEU A 39 -9.01 9.49 12.61
C LEU A 39 -8.39 8.14 12.96
N TYR A 40 -7.31 7.75 12.29
CA TYR A 40 -6.60 6.50 12.55
C TYR A 40 -5.35 6.72 13.42
N CYS A 41 -4.99 5.70 14.18
CA CYS A 41 -3.72 5.65 14.90
C CYS A 41 -2.65 5.04 14.02
N HIS A 42 -1.46 5.60 14.02
CA HIS A 42 -0.38 5.15 13.14
C HIS A 42 0.50 4.14 13.86
N LEU A 43 0.70 2.98 13.25
CA LEU A 43 1.50 1.90 13.81
C LEU A 43 2.98 2.13 13.51
N PHE A 44 3.77 2.28 14.57
CA PHE A 44 5.22 2.37 14.53
C PHE A 44 5.87 1.16 15.19
N VAL A 45 7.17 1.03 14.94
CA VAL A 45 8.06 0.13 15.65
C VAL A 45 9.07 1.00 16.38
N ASP A 46 9.40 0.65 17.63
CA ASP A 46 10.35 1.45 18.40
C ASP A 46 11.69 1.60 17.67
N GLY A 47 12.20 2.83 17.62
CA GLY A 47 13.39 3.17 16.82
C GLY A 47 13.17 3.33 15.31
N ILE A 48 11.98 3.05 14.77
CA ILE A 48 11.64 3.24 13.35
C ILE A 48 10.73 4.45 13.18
N HIS A 49 11.16 5.42 12.38
CA HIS A 49 10.48 6.72 12.24
C HIS A 49 9.36 6.75 11.18
N SER A 50 9.16 5.67 10.44
CA SER A 50 8.11 5.52 9.44
C SER A 50 7.00 4.60 9.95
N PRO A 51 5.71 4.96 9.78
CA PRO A 51 4.62 4.07 10.15
C PRO A 51 4.55 2.89 9.18
N VAL A 52 4.16 1.72 9.70
CA VAL A 52 4.03 0.46 8.96
C VAL A 52 2.58 -0.01 8.84
N GLY A 53 1.64 0.74 9.39
CA GLY A 53 0.21 0.45 9.29
C GLY A 53 -0.67 1.57 9.85
N MET A 54 -1.96 1.49 9.54
CA MET A 54 -3.00 2.41 10.03
C MET A 54 -4.04 1.63 10.83
N VAL A 55 -4.10 1.90 12.13
CA VAL A 55 -4.88 1.15 13.10
C VAL A 55 -6.14 1.92 13.48
N HIS A 56 -7.29 1.27 13.36
CA HIS A 56 -8.57 1.88 13.73
C HIS A 56 -8.63 2.14 15.25
N PRO A 57 -9.19 3.26 15.75
CA PRO A 57 -9.22 3.58 17.18
C PRO A 57 -9.83 2.50 18.07
N ASN A 58 -10.90 1.83 17.62
CA ASN A 58 -11.49 0.70 18.35
C ASN A 58 -10.51 -0.48 18.56
N VAL A 59 -9.57 -0.68 17.64
CA VAL A 59 -8.49 -1.69 17.82
C VAL A 59 -7.52 -1.20 18.88
N VAL A 60 -7.09 0.06 18.81
CA VAL A 60 -6.21 0.68 19.82
C VAL A 60 -6.83 0.60 21.22
N GLU A 61 -8.11 0.94 21.35
CA GLU A 61 -8.81 0.85 22.63
C GLU A 61 -8.91 -0.59 23.14
N ALA A 62 -9.15 -1.55 22.25
CA ALA A 62 -9.19 -2.96 22.61
C ALA A 62 -7.85 -3.52 23.08
N ILE A 63 -6.73 -2.88 22.74
CA ILE A 63 -5.36 -3.31 23.13
C ILE A 63 -4.67 -2.37 24.09
N ARG A 64 -5.30 -1.25 24.50
CA ARG A 64 -4.70 -0.21 25.36
C ARG A 64 -4.18 -0.72 26.69
N HIS A 65 -4.78 -1.80 27.20
CA HIS A 65 -4.41 -2.45 28.45
C HIS A 65 -3.36 -3.56 28.29
N LEU A 66 -2.96 -3.90 27.06
CA LEU A 66 -1.99 -4.95 26.79
C LEU A 66 -0.56 -4.39 26.88
N SER A 67 0.37 -5.22 27.34
CA SER A 67 1.79 -4.87 27.42
C SER A 67 2.47 -4.95 26.05
N GLY A 68 3.63 -4.28 25.93
CA GLY A 68 4.40 -4.26 24.69
C GLY A 68 3.96 -3.20 23.68
N TRP A 69 3.08 -2.28 24.09
CA TRP A 69 2.61 -1.18 23.26
C TRP A 69 2.80 0.16 23.96
N LYS A 70 3.32 1.16 23.25
CA LYS A 70 3.26 2.57 23.64
C LYS A 70 2.21 3.26 22.79
N ILE A 71 1.18 3.80 23.44
CA ILE A 71 0.10 4.53 22.77
C ILE A 71 0.23 5.99 23.17
N LEU A 72 0.29 6.88 22.18
CA LEU A 72 0.30 8.32 22.39
C LEU A 72 -0.89 8.92 21.64
N ASP A 73 -1.77 9.58 22.37
CA ASP A 73 -2.88 10.33 21.81
C ASP A 73 -2.36 11.72 21.35
N SER A 74 -3.02 12.35 20.38
CA SER A 74 -2.52 13.49 19.59
C SER A 74 -2.15 14.74 20.39
N GLU A 75 -2.58 14.85 21.65
CA GLU A 75 -2.21 15.95 22.56
C GLU A 75 -0.78 15.79 23.12
N GLU A 76 -0.23 14.57 23.12
CA GLU A 76 1.08 14.22 23.69
C GLU A 76 2.15 13.92 22.62
N ALA A 77 1.74 13.70 21.38
CA ALA A 77 2.64 13.36 20.28
C ALA A 77 3.24 14.61 19.62
N ALA A 78 4.58 14.68 19.54
CA ALA A 78 5.32 15.76 18.88
C ALA A 78 4.96 15.96 17.39
N SER A 79 4.27 15.00 16.77
CA SER A 79 3.83 14.96 15.38
C SER A 79 2.35 15.30 15.16
N SER A 80 1.57 15.59 16.21
CA SER A 80 0.12 15.89 16.16
C SER A 80 -0.78 14.78 15.59
N VAL A 81 -0.36 13.52 15.72
CA VAL A 81 -1.10 12.34 15.21
C VAL A 81 -1.13 11.26 16.28
N ASN A 82 -2.27 10.57 16.43
CA ASN A 82 -2.41 9.42 17.33
C ASN A 82 -1.47 8.30 16.85
N SER A 83 -0.72 7.70 17.77
CA SER A 83 0.25 6.66 17.42
C SER A 83 0.19 5.49 18.38
N ILE A 84 0.49 4.32 17.83
CA ILE A 84 0.73 3.10 18.59
C ILE A 84 2.08 2.53 18.15
N THR A 85 2.94 2.20 19.10
CA THR A 85 4.28 1.70 18.84
C THR A 85 4.44 0.34 19.50
N VAL A 86 4.84 -0.69 18.74
CA VAL A 86 5.23 -1.98 19.33
C VAL A 86 6.61 -1.84 19.97
N LEU A 87 6.72 -2.24 21.23
CA LEU A 87 7.92 -2.12 22.07
C LEU A 87 8.62 -3.47 22.18
N GLY A 88 9.70 -3.67 21.42
CA GLY A 88 10.53 -4.87 21.53
C GLY A 88 11.92 -4.62 20.97
N ASP A 89 12.92 -5.13 21.66
CA ASP A 89 14.33 -4.87 21.38
C ASP A 89 14.79 -5.52 20.06
N ASP A 90 14.10 -6.57 19.61
CA ASP A 90 14.42 -7.34 18.41
C ASP A 90 13.15 -7.83 17.66
N GLU A 91 13.33 -8.34 16.44
CA GLU A 91 12.21 -8.85 15.63
C GLU A 91 11.42 -9.97 16.34
N PRO A 92 12.06 -10.99 16.95
CA PRO A 92 11.31 -12.05 17.62
C PRO A 92 10.46 -11.57 18.79
N SER A 93 10.95 -10.63 19.60
CA SER A 93 10.19 -10.05 20.71
C SER A 93 8.99 -9.25 20.21
N ARG A 94 9.15 -8.45 19.15
CA ARG A 94 8.05 -7.70 18.52
C ARG A 94 7.01 -8.63 17.89
N SER A 95 7.44 -9.64 17.14
CA SER A 95 6.57 -10.70 16.60
C SER A 95 5.77 -11.40 17.68
N LYS A 96 6.39 -11.69 18.83
CA LYS A 96 5.70 -12.29 19.97
C LYS A 96 4.64 -11.38 20.57
N ILE A 97 4.92 -10.08 20.70
CA ILE A 97 3.94 -9.09 21.19
C ILE A 97 2.74 -9.01 20.25
N VAL A 98 2.99 -8.90 18.94
CA VAL A 98 1.96 -8.86 17.90
C VAL A 98 1.12 -10.14 17.91
N ALA A 99 1.77 -11.31 17.93
CA ALA A 99 1.09 -12.60 17.97
C ALA A 99 0.21 -12.77 19.23
N ASN A 100 0.74 -12.42 20.42
CA ASN A 100 -0.02 -12.50 21.67
C ASN A 100 -1.21 -11.54 21.67
N THR A 101 -1.04 -10.33 21.12
CA THR A 101 -2.10 -9.33 20.98
C THR A 101 -3.22 -9.87 20.10
N LEU A 102 -2.87 -10.41 18.92
CA LEU A 102 -3.83 -10.96 17.99
C LEU A 102 -4.54 -12.20 18.52
N ALA A 103 -3.82 -13.09 19.21
CA ALA A 103 -4.40 -14.24 19.88
C ALA A 103 -5.41 -13.80 20.96
N HIS A 104 -5.06 -12.81 21.79
CA HIS A 104 -5.97 -12.25 22.78
C HIS A 104 -7.26 -11.68 22.14
N LEU A 105 -7.12 -10.87 21.09
CA LEU A 105 -8.27 -10.29 20.39
C LEU A 105 -9.15 -11.36 19.72
N ARG A 106 -8.53 -12.40 19.17
CA ARG A 106 -9.22 -13.54 18.56
C ARG A 106 -10.00 -14.33 19.59
N ASP A 107 -9.35 -14.72 20.69
CA ASP A 107 -9.94 -15.56 21.72
C ASP A 107 -11.09 -14.82 22.45
N ALA A 108 -10.98 -13.50 22.55
CA ALA A 108 -12.05 -12.63 23.04
C ALA A 108 -13.12 -12.27 21.98
N ASN A 109 -13.04 -12.83 20.76
CA ASN A 109 -13.94 -12.57 19.62
C ASN A 109 -14.18 -11.08 19.35
N LYS A 110 -13.15 -10.24 19.52
CA LYS A 110 -13.29 -8.78 19.43
C LYS A 110 -13.61 -8.29 18.03
N PHE A 111 -13.03 -8.93 17.01
CA PHE A 111 -13.19 -8.54 15.61
C PHE A 111 -13.50 -9.77 14.76
N GLY A 112 -14.61 -9.73 14.01
CA GLY A 112 -15.08 -10.86 13.21
C GLY A 112 -14.07 -11.37 12.18
N ILE A 113 -13.17 -10.49 11.70
CA ILE A 113 -12.11 -10.86 10.75
C ILE A 113 -11.16 -11.93 11.32
N LEU A 114 -10.94 -11.93 12.64
CA LEU A 114 -10.03 -12.85 13.33
C LEU A 114 -10.57 -14.30 13.38
N SER A 115 -11.85 -14.51 13.08
CA SER A 115 -12.42 -15.86 12.93
C SER A 115 -11.85 -16.60 11.71
N ARG A 116 -11.23 -15.89 10.76
CA ARG A 116 -10.64 -16.43 9.53
C ARG A 116 -9.16 -16.81 9.68
N TRP A 117 -8.72 -17.11 10.91
CA TRP A 117 -7.34 -17.47 11.25
C TRP A 117 -6.79 -18.58 10.34
N ARG A 118 -5.59 -18.41 9.81
CA ARG A 118 -4.99 -19.31 8.81
C ARG A 118 -3.76 -20.06 9.33
N ASN A 119 -3.15 -19.61 10.43
CA ASN A 119 -1.84 -20.09 10.87
C ASN A 119 -0.77 -19.83 9.78
N GLU A 120 -0.88 -18.68 9.14
CA GLU A 120 0.00 -18.23 8.06
C GLU A 120 0.54 -16.86 8.49
N VAL A 121 1.82 -16.81 8.84
CA VAL A 121 2.47 -15.57 9.27
C VAL A 121 3.20 -14.93 8.09
N GLU A 122 2.98 -13.63 7.91
CA GLU A 122 3.60 -12.82 6.87
C GLU A 122 4.53 -11.79 7.52
N PRO A 123 5.72 -11.55 6.94
CA PRO A 123 6.65 -10.54 7.46
C PRO A 123 6.17 -9.12 7.16
N VAL A 124 6.39 -8.22 8.10
CA VAL A 124 6.25 -6.76 7.94
C VAL A 124 7.65 -6.16 7.90
N TYR A 125 7.97 -5.54 6.76
CA TYR A 125 9.30 -4.99 6.49
C TYR A 125 9.41 -3.54 6.94
N GLY A 126 10.61 -3.18 7.39
CA GLY A 126 11.01 -1.80 7.61
C GLY A 126 11.60 -1.17 6.34
N PRO A 127 11.85 0.15 6.36
CA PRO A 127 12.42 0.87 5.23
C PRO A 127 13.79 0.33 4.76
N ASP A 128 14.50 -0.35 5.64
CA ASP A 128 15.83 -0.92 5.42
C ASP A 128 15.80 -2.42 5.13
N THR A 129 14.64 -2.98 4.77
CA THR A 129 14.43 -4.39 4.42
C THR A 129 14.50 -5.38 5.59
N THR A 130 14.73 -4.88 6.80
CA THR A 130 14.71 -5.75 7.96
C THR A 130 13.27 -6.15 8.27
N VAL A 131 13.07 -7.42 8.63
CA VAL A 131 11.79 -7.85 9.18
C VAL A 131 11.65 -7.15 10.53
N LEU A 132 10.63 -6.31 10.66
CA LEU A 132 10.36 -5.62 11.91
C LEU A 132 9.59 -6.53 12.86
N PHE A 133 8.56 -7.20 12.34
CA PHE A 133 7.81 -8.26 13.01
C PHE A 133 7.05 -9.07 11.96
N SER A 134 6.51 -10.22 12.36
CA SER A 134 5.61 -11.06 11.58
C SER A 134 4.19 -10.96 12.13
N VAL A 135 3.21 -11.03 11.23
CA VAL A 135 1.78 -10.89 11.56
C VAL A 135 0.99 -12.05 10.96
N GLU A 136 -0.03 -12.54 11.66
CA GLU A 136 -0.96 -13.50 11.07
C GLU A 136 -1.69 -12.85 9.89
N ARG A 137 -1.69 -13.50 8.72
CA ARG A 137 -2.27 -13.00 7.46
C ARG A 137 -3.72 -12.55 7.60
N ALA A 138 -4.55 -13.35 8.28
CA ALA A 138 -5.96 -13.01 8.51
C ALA A 138 -6.15 -11.76 9.39
N ALA A 139 -5.11 -11.36 10.11
CA ALA A 139 -5.12 -10.27 11.06
C ALA A 139 -4.29 -9.05 10.60
N ALA A 140 -3.62 -9.12 9.45
CA ALA A 140 -2.87 -7.99 8.89
C ALA A 140 -3.75 -6.72 8.76
N SER A 141 -5.02 -6.89 8.37
CA SER A 141 -5.99 -5.78 8.28
C SER A 141 -6.37 -5.17 9.63
N VAL A 142 -6.18 -5.88 10.76
CA VAL A 142 -6.43 -5.32 12.11
C VAL A 142 -5.46 -4.17 12.40
N PHE A 143 -4.23 -4.28 11.88
CA PHE A 143 -3.21 -3.24 11.99
C PHE A 143 -3.08 -2.37 10.75
N GLY A 144 -3.92 -2.59 9.73
CA GLY A 144 -3.88 -1.86 8.45
C GLY A 144 -2.53 -1.99 7.75
N ILE A 145 -1.92 -3.18 7.78
CA ILE A 145 -0.67 -3.44 7.08
C ILE A 145 -0.95 -3.40 5.57
N VAL A 146 -0.20 -2.56 4.84
CA VAL A 146 -0.30 -2.43 3.39
C VAL A 146 0.68 -3.42 2.74
N HIS A 147 0.15 -4.36 1.94
CA HIS A 147 0.94 -5.41 1.28
C HIS A 147 1.07 -5.22 -0.25
N ILE A 148 0.43 -4.18 -0.82
CA ILE A 148 0.50 -3.90 -2.26
C ILE A 148 1.46 -2.73 -2.48
N TRP A 149 2.44 -2.94 -3.36
CA TRP A 149 3.39 -1.92 -3.76
C TRP A 149 2.72 -0.95 -4.74
N ILE A 150 2.57 0.31 -4.31
CA ILE A 150 2.00 1.38 -5.12
C ILE A 150 3.06 2.47 -5.25
N SER A 151 3.40 2.84 -6.48
CA SER A 151 4.38 3.91 -6.73
C SER A 151 3.69 5.27 -6.83
N THR A 152 4.40 6.34 -6.49
CA THR A 152 3.95 7.72 -6.74
C THR A 152 4.79 8.31 -7.88
N ARG A 153 4.12 8.81 -8.92
CA ARG A 153 4.77 9.42 -10.09
C ARG A 153 5.50 10.70 -9.68
N SER A 154 6.71 10.95 -10.18
CA SER A 154 7.42 12.22 -9.90
C SER A 154 6.62 13.42 -10.39
N GLN A 155 6.81 14.51 -9.66
CA GLN A 155 6.34 15.84 -10.01
C GLN A 155 6.88 16.33 -11.37
N THR A 156 8.00 15.77 -11.85
CA THR A 156 8.60 16.14 -13.14
C THR A 156 8.02 15.38 -14.33
N THR A 157 7.17 14.38 -14.11
CA THR A 157 6.56 13.61 -15.21
C THR A 157 5.62 14.51 -16.03
N ALA A 158 5.48 14.21 -17.33
CA ALA A 158 4.63 15.00 -18.22
C ALA A 158 3.12 14.77 -17.98
N ASN A 159 2.79 13.54 -17.57
CA ASN A 159 1.41 13.05 -17.43
C ASN A 159 1.20 12.55 -16.00
N TYR A 160 0.10 12.99 -15.38
CA TYR A 160 -0.36 12.51 -14.07
C TYR A 160 0.71 12.66 -12.97
N ALA A 161 1.43 13.79 -12.95
CA ALA A 161 2.48 14.07 -11.97
C ALA A 161 1.94 14.04 -10.54
N GLY A 162 2.63 13.35 -9.63
CA GLY A 162 2.24 13.22 -8.22
C GLY A 162 1.09 12.23 -7.95
N MET A 163 0.57 11.55 -8.97
CA MET A 163 -0.49 10.55 -8.81
C MET A 163 0.08 9.16 -8.51
N LEU A 164 -0.73 8.31 -7.87
CA LEU A 164 -0.41 6.90 -7.68
C LEU A 164 -0.42 6.17 -9.02
N ASP A 165 0.38 5.13 -9.10
CA ASP A 165 0.52 4.27 -10.26
C ASP A 165 0.69 2.83 -9.79
N ASN A 166 0.69 1.89 -10.74
CA ASN A 166 1.12 0.52 -10.48
C ASN A 166 2.61 0.46 -10.06
N THR A 167 3.07 -0.73 -9.69
CA THR A 167 4.49 -0.97 -9.35
C THR A 167 5.42 -0.54 -10.49
N MET A 168 5.05 -0.82 -11.73
CA MET A 168 5.81 -0.47 -12.94
C MET A 168 4.91 -0.38 -14.17
N ALA A 169 5.05 0.69 -14.95
CA ALA A 169 4.33 0.84 -16.21
C ALA A 169 4.99 1.81 -17.15
N GLY A 170 4.95 1.46 -18.44
CA GLY A 170 5.37 2.38 -19.48
C GLY A 170 4.90 1.99 -20.86
N GLY A 171 5.21 2.88 -21.80
CA GLY A 171 4.78 2.76 -23.19
C GLY A 171 5.47 1.62 -23.91
N TYR A 172 4.68 0.85 -24.64
CA TYR A 172 5.14 -0.20 -25.53
C TYR A 172 5.94 0.39 -26.72
N ARG A 173 7.17 -0.09 -26.93
CA ARG A 173 8.05 0.40 -28.00
C ARG A 173 7.87 -0.42 -29.29
N THR A 174 8.04 0.20 -30.44
CA THR A 174 7.97 -0.49 -31.74
C THR A 174 8.96 -1.64 -31.80
N GLY A 175 8.48 -2.85 -32.08
CA GLY A 175 9.30 -4.06 -32.22
C GLY A 175 9.67 -4.74 -30.89
N GLU A 176 9.15 -4.26 -29.77
CA GLU A 176 9.20 -4.92 -28.47
C GLU A 176 8.00 -5.89 -28.35
N ASP A 177 8.02 -6.94 -27.54
CA ASP A 177 6.82 -7.70 -27.13
C ASP A 177 6.32 -7.17 -25.77
N PRO A 178 5.02 -7.25 -25.41
CA PRO A 178 4.54 -6.64 -24.17
C PRO A 178 5.30 -7.09 -22.91
N ILE A 179 5.71 -8.36 -22.85
CA ILE A 179 6.54 -8.88 -21.74
C ILE A 179 7.93 -8.24 -21.69
N GLN A 180 8.52 -7.87 -22.83
CA GLN A 180 9.82 -7.20 -22.88
C GLN A 180 9.72 -5.78 -22.33
N THR A 181 8.62 -5.07 -22.62
CA THR A 181 8.31 -3.78 -22.01
C THR A 181 8.21 -3.91 -20.50
N VAL A 182 7.46 -4.90 -19.99
CA VAL A 182 7.33 -5.14 -18.54
C VAL A 182 8.69 -5.39 -17.89
N ILE A 183 9.53 -6.24 -18.48
CA ILE A 183 10.88 -6.53 -17.95
C ILE A 183 11.72 -5.25 -17.87
N ARG A 184 11.70 -4.43 -18.93
CA ARG A 184 12.48 -3.19 -18.99
C ARG A 184 11.98 -2.15 -18.00
N GLU A 185 10.67 -1.87 -17.97
CA GLU A 185 10.08 -0.90 -17.04
C GLU A 185 10.26 -1.35 -15.58
N ALA A 186 10.21 -2.66 -15.32
CA ALA A 186 10.49 -3.19 -13.99
C ALA A 186 11.93 -2.89 -13.53
N GLU A 187 12.92 -2.99 -14.43
CA GLU A 187 14.30 -2.59 -14.14
C GLU A 187 14.46 -1.07 -14.01
N GLU A 188 13.81 -0.30 -14.90
CA GLU A 188 13.94 1.16 -14.98
C GLU A 188 13.22 1.89 -13.84
N GLU A 189 11.99 1.48 -13.51
CA GLU A 189 11.11 2.17 -12.56
C GLU A 189 11.06 1.50 -11.17
N ALA A 190 11.11 0.17 -11.13
CA ALA A 190 10.91 -0.60 -9.89
C ALA A 190 12.18 -1.33 -9.41
N SER A 191 13.33 -1.09 -10.07
CA SER A 191 14.61 -1.78 -9.78
C SER A 191 14.49 -3.30 -9.64
N MET A 192 13.49 -3.91 -10.28
CA MET A 192 13.28 -5.36 -10.23
C MET A 192 14.23 -6.02 -11.24
N PRO A 193 15.05 -7.01 -10.83
CA PRO A 193 15.94 -7.70 -11.75
C PRO A 193 15.17 -8.33 -12.91
N ALA A 194 15.61 -8.11 -14.15
CA ALA A 194 14.93 -8.67 -15.31
C ALA A 194 14.71 -10.18 -15.25
N ASP A 195 15.67 -10.92 -14.68
CA ASP A 195 15.56 -12.37 -14.56
C ASP A 195 14.45 -12.81 -13.60
N LEU A 196 14.19 -12.02 -12.55
CA LEU A 196 13.06 -12.26 -11.65
C LEU A 196 11.74 -12.10 -12.40
N VAL A 197 11.61 -10.99 -13.13
CA VAL A 197 10.40 -10.65 -13.87
C VAL A 197 10.17 -11.67 -14.99
N ARG A 198 11.21 -12.05 -15.74
CA ARG A 198 11.14 -13.12 -16.75
C ARG A 198 10.63 -14.44 -16.18
N LEU A 199 11.09 -14.79 -14.98
CA LEU A 199 10.75 -16.07 -14.35
C LEU A 199 9.31 -16.09 -13.80
N ARG A 200 8.81 -14.94 -13.33
CA ARG A 200 7.61 -14.89 -12.49
C ARG A 200 6.45 -14.07 -13.05
N ALA A 201 6.69 -13.23 -14.04
CA ALA A 201 5.64 -12.44 -14.65
C ALA A 201 4.65 -13.32 -15.40
N ARG A 202 3.36 -13.10 -15.16
CA ARG A 202 2.27 -13.79 -15.82
C ARG A 202 1.33 -12.77 -16.41
N SER A 203 0.98 -12.95 -17.68
CA SER A 203 -0.08 -12.13 -18.28
C SER A 203 -1.40 -12.47 -17.60
N CYS A 204 -2.08 -11.46 -17.09
CA CYS A 204 -3.35 -11.60 -16.37
C CYS A 204 -4.53 -10.96 -17.13
N GLY A 205 -4.28 -10.36 -18.29
CA GLY A 205 -5.33 -9.88 -19.18
C GLY A 205 -4.94 -8.62 -19.95
N THR A 206 -5.96 -7.95 -20.47
CA THR A 206 -5.81 -6.71 -21.22
C THR A 206 -6.97 -5.77 -20.88
N ILE A 207 -6.67 -4.49 -20.70
CA ILE A 207 -7.68 -3.43 -20.58
C ILE A 207 -7.59 -2.57 -21.83
N SER A 208 -8.72 -2.38 -22.51
CA SER A 208 -8.83 -1.40 -23.60
C SER A 208 -9.61 -0.20 -23.10
N ASN A 209 -9.01 0.98 -23.17
CA ASN A 209 -9.60 2.21 -22.68
C ASN A 209 -9.67 3.27 -23.79
N PHE A 210 -10.74 4.05 -23.76
CA PHE A 210 -10.92 5.25 -24.58
C PHE A 210 -11.24 6.39 -23.63
N HIS A 211 -10.39 7.42 -23.63
CA HIS A 211 -10.64 8.66 -22.89
C HIS A 211 -10.20 9.86 -23.71
N TYR A 212 -10.36 11.05 -23.15
CA TYR A 212 -9.85 12.28 -23.73
C TYR A 212 -8.77 12.87 -22.84
N ILE A 213 -7.80 13.57 -23.44
CA ILE A 213 -6.75 14.27 -22.70
C ILE A 213 -7.41 15.30 -21.77
N ASP A 214 -7.26 15.07 -20.47
CA ASP A 214 -7.89 15.88 -19.43
C ASP A 214 -6.90 16.86 -18.80
N LYS A 215 -7.26 17.43 -17.64
CA LYS A 215 -6.44 18.43 -16.94
C LYS A 215 -5.07 17.91 -16.46
N TYR A 216 -4.87 16.60 -16.32
CA TYR A 216 -3.66 16.01 -15.71
C TYR A 216 -2.50 15.77 -16.67
N VAL A 217 -2.71 15.95 -17.98
CA VAL A 217 -1.68 15.81 -19.02
C VAL A 217 -1.25 17.19 -19.51
N LYS A 218 0.04 17.51 -19.59
CA LYS A 218 0.48 18.81 -20.15
C LYS A 218 0.20 18.84 -21.66
N GLY A 219 -0.54 19.84 -22.15
CA GLY A 219 -0.84 20.02 -23.58
C GLY A 219 -2.31 20.32 -23.89
N GLU A 220 -2.66 20.18 -25.17
CA GLU A 220 -4.00 20.39 -25.73
C GLU A 220 -5.03 19.42 -25.11
N LYS A 221 -6.24 19.92 -24.84
CA LYS A 221 -7.26 19.16 -24.11
C LYS A 221 -8.29 18.56 -25.06
N TYR A 222 -9.02 17.56 -24.58
CA TYR A 222 -10.15 16.92 -25.28
C TYR A 222 -9.77 16.15 -26.56
N LEU A 223 -8.49 15.99 -26.84
CA LEU A 223 -8.03 15.07 -27.88
C LEU A 223 -8.31 13.62 -27.43
N ALA A 224 -8.73 12.77 -28.36
CA ALA A 224 -8.96 11.36 -28.07
C ALA A 224 -7.65 10.64 -27.76
N GLN A 225 -7.64 9.86 -26.68
CA GLN A 225 -6.57 8.98 -26.27
C GLN A 225 -7.11 7.57 -26.14
N THR A 226 -6.57 6.67 -26.95
CA THR A 226 -6.99 5.27 -27.03
C THR A 226 -5.83 4.40 -26.62
N GLU A 227 -6.05 3.55 -25.63
CA GLU A 227 -4.99 2.75 -25.04
C GLU A 227 -5.42 1.29 -24.90
N VAL A 228 -4.44 0.41 -25.04
CA VAL A 228 -4.57 -1.02 -24.75
C VAL A 228 -3.44 -1.34 -23.78
N GLU A 229 -3.81 -1.61 -22.54
CA GLU A 229 -2.90 -1.94 -21.46
C GLU A 229 -2.82 -3.46 -21.31
N TYR A 230 -1.64 -4.03 -21.52
CA TYR A 230 -1.39 -5.45 -21.26
C TYR A 230 -1.00 -5.62 -19.80
N LEU A 231 -1.82 -6.37 -19.05
CA LEU A 231 -1.64 -6.53 -17.62
C LEU A 231 -0.79 -7.75 -17.29
N TYR A 232 0.10 -7.57 -16.33
CA TYR A 232 0.96 -8.61 -15.79
C TYR A 232 0.95 -8.58 -14.27
N GLU A 233 0.92 -9.76 -13.66
CA GLU A 233 1.21 -9.95 -12.24
C GLU A 233 2.62 -10.53 -12.10
N VAL A 234 3.36 -10.10 -11.07
CA VAL A 234 4.68 -10.64 -10.73
C VAL A 234 4.69 -11.00 -9.25
N GLU A 235 4.74 -12.28 -8.95
CA GLU A 235 4.84 -12.74 -7.56
C GLU A 235 6.27 -12.52 -7.03
N THR A 236 6.43 -11.62 -6.09
CA THR A 236 7.74 -11.32 -5.51
C THR A 236 8.18 -12.43 -4.53
N PRO A 237 9.48 -12.80 -4.52
CA PRO A 237 10.05 -13.60 -3.44
C PRO A 237 9.82 -12.91 -2.09
N PRO A 238 9.66 -13.65 -0.98
CA PRO A 238 9.51 -13.05 0.33
C PRO A 238 10.64 -12.08 0.69
N ASP A 239 11.86 -12.32 0.19
CA ASP A 239 13.07 -11.52 0.40
C ASP A 239 13.29 -10.40 -0.65
N PHE A 240 12.35 -10.20 -1.56
CA PHE A 240 12.48 -9.20 -2.61
C PHE A 240 12.12 -7.79 -2.13
N VAL A 241 13.06 -6.87 -2.31
CA VAL A 241 12.94 -5.46 -1.93
C VAL A 241 13.18 -4.61 -3.15
N GLU A 242 12.29 -3.65 -3.37
CA GLU A 242 12.53 -2.52 -4.26
C GLU A 242 13.24 -1.38 -3.52
N ILE A 243 14.44 -0.99 -3.98
CA ILE A 243 15.09 0.27 -3.61
C ILE A 243 14.71 1.30 -4.68
N SER A 244 13.58 2.01 -4.53
CA SER A 244 13.17 3.03 -5.49
C SER A 244 13.97 4.32 -5.28
N CYS A 245 15.15 4.38 -5.88
CA CYS A 245 15.88 5.64 -6.11
C CYS A 245 16.57 5.59 -7.47
N ARG A 246 15.78 5.64 -8.57
CA ARG A 246 16.24 6.16 -9.88
C ARG A 246 15.06 6.47 -10.81
N LEU A 247 15.23 7.57 -11.56
CA LEU A 247 14.39 8.14 -12.62
C LEU A 247 12.89 8.32 -12.32
N HIS A 248 12.53 9.57 -11.98
CA HIS A 248 11.17 10.11 -12.03
C HIS A 248 10.10 9.44 -11.15
N ARG A 249 10.47 8.71 -10.10
CA ARG A 249 9.54 8.28 -9.05
C ARG A 249 10.25 8.30 -7.70
N THR A 250 9.53 8.68 -6.64
CA THR A 250 10.04 8.68 -5.27
C THR A 250 9.12 7.77 -4.47
N LEU A 251 9.67 6.78 -3.78
CA LEU A 251 8.94 6.07 -2.73
C LEU A 251 8.91 6.99 -1.51
N GLU A 252 7.84 7.78 -1.35
CA GLU A 252 7.64 8.57 -0.14
C GLU A 252 6.86 7.72 0.87
N PHE A 253 7.56 7.20 1.88
CA PHE A 253 6.89 6.97 3.16
C PHE A 253 6.59 8.35 3.77
N PRO A 254 5.39 8.59 4.33
CA PRO A 254 5.00 9.89 4.83
C PRO A 254 5.86 10.30 6.01
N THR A 255 6.93 11.04 5.74
CA THR A 255 7.63 11.85 6.73
C THR A 255 7.20 13.30 6.55
N MET A 256 6.60 13.88 7.58
CA MET A 256 6.34 15.32 7.64
C MET A 256 7.64 16.08 7.36
N ARG A 257 7.73 16.79 6.24
CA ARG A 257 8.79 17.78 6.05
C ARG A 257 8.48 18.91 7.03
N GLY A 258 9.36 19.10 8.00
CA GLY A 258 9.26 20.17 9.00
C GLY A 258 9.10 21.52 8.31
N SER A 259 8.16 22.32 8.82
CA SER A 259 8.01 23.75 8.55
C SER A 259 9.24 24.53 8.96
#